data_AF-A0AA47I849-F1
#
_entry.id   AF-A0AA47I849-F1
#
_cell.length_a   1.000
_cell.length_b   1.000
_cell.length_c   1.000
_cell.angle_alpha   90.00
_cell.angle_beta   90.00
_cell.angle_gamma   90.00
#
_symmetry.space_group_name_H-M   'P 1'
#
loop_
_entity.id
_entity.type
_entity.pdbx_description
1 polymer ?
#
loop_
_entity_poly.entity_id
_entity_poly.type
_entity_poly.pdbx_seq_one_letter_code
_entity_poly.pdbx_strand_id
1 'polypeptide(L)'
;MNCRKILSEDSKVCRDCGTNEEIKNLQKLNDESEGKTNNSQNYISNFKKIIFNKIAMAALILLIISSAVAIGKFKIFNNNDNIETKQVLENNLGGTYYSRNLDKAVSDKDVIVFPDKNLEKVVRDAIKKYNGDILKGDVSKIKELKASNTNISNLSGIQNLTDLTLLYLYNNKIENIDNLKGLTKLTVLDLYNNKIGNINALKKLTNLTTLYIWNNKIDNIDSLNGLTNLTVLDLWGNKISDIDALKRLTNLTVLDLSNNKINNINALKGFTKLNSLYLGTNPITDYSITSSYYSDLEDKDFILQ
;
A
#
# COMPACT_ATOMS: atom_id res chain seq x y z
N MET A 1 0.77 57.46 -64.17
CA MET A 1 1.56 57.86 -62.99
C MET A 1 1.24 56.84 -61.89
N ASN A 2 1.86 55.65 -61.85
CA ASN A 2 3.08 55.30 -61.07
C ASN A 2 3.15 56.00 -59.70
N CYS A 3 3.41 55.33 -58.56
CA CYS A 3 4.48 54.34 -58.38
C CYS A 3 4.28 53.35 -57.20
N ARG A 4 5.16 52.35 -57.14
CA ARG A 4 5.19 51.07 -56.41
C ARG A 4 5.78 51.10 -54.98
N LYS A 5 5.41 50.04 -54.21
CA LYS A 5 6.15 49.18 -53.24
C LYS A 5 6.92 49.80 -52.04
N ILE A 6 6.84 49.16 -50.85
CA ILE A 6 7.83 48.24 -50.23
C ILE A 6 7.35 47.80 -48.82
N LEU A 7 7.67 46.55 -48.42
CA LEU A 7 7.54 45.94 -47.08
C LEU A 7 8.81 46.20 -46.22
N SER A 8 8.69 46.41 -44.90
CA SER A 8 9.48 45.73 -43.84
C SER A 8 9.25 46.30 -42.42
N GLU A 9 9.21 45.37 -41.46
CA GLU A 9 9.56 45.35 -40.02
C GLU A 9 9.58 46.64 -39.14
N ASP A 10 8.92 46.48 -37.98
CA ASP A 10 9.05 47.21 -36.70
C ASP A 10 8.70 48.71 -36.60
N SER A 11 7.42 49.01 -36.37
CA SER A 11 6.95 49.72 -35.16
C SER A 11 5.45 50.08 -35.19
N LYS A 12 4.73 49.60 -34.18
CA LYS A 12 3.57 50.15 -33.45
C LYS A 12 2.53 51.04 -34.19
N VAL A 13 1.29 50.48 -34.23
CA VAL A 13 -0.03 51.10 -33.89
C VAL A 13 -0.53 52.21 -34.85
N CYS A 14 -1.65 52.06 -35.56
CA CYS A 14 -3.08 52.12 -35.17
C CYS A 14 -3.89 52.12 -36.50
N ARG A 15 -5.19 51.85 -36.67
CA ARG A 15 -6.38 51.63 -35.83
C ARG A 15 -7.50 51.14 -36.77
N ASP A 16 -8.53 50.53 -36.19
CA ASP A 16 -9.89 50.33 -36.73
C ASP A 16 -10.12 49.27 -37.82
N CYS A 17 -10.28 48.02 -37.39
CA CYS A 17 -11.35 47.11 -37.83
C CYS A 17 -11.51 46.01 -36.77
N GLY A 18 -12.73 45.76 -36.28
CA GLY A 18 -13.03 44.66 -35.38
C GLY A 18 -14.53 44.38 -35.36
N THR A 19 -14.93 43.35 -36.10
CA THR A 19 -16.31 42.88 -36.25
C THR A 19 -16.84 42.31 -34.92
N ASN A 20 -18.15 42.43 -34.71
CA ASN A 20 -18.91 42.10 -33.49
C ASN A 20 -18.87 40.61 -33.02
N GLU A 21 -18.00 39.78 -33.59
CA GLU A 21 -17.88 38.35 -33.26
C GLU A 21 -16.68 38.06 -32.33
N GLU A 22 -15.64 38.91 -32.33
CA GLU A 22 -14.51 38.80 -31.40
C GLU A 22 -14.82 39.36 -29.99
N ILE A 23 -15.69 40.37 -29.89
CA ILE A 23 -16.13 40.97 -28.61
C ILE A 23 -16.99 39.99 -27.80
N LYS A 24 -17.83 39.17 -28.46
CA LYS A 24 -18.62 38.13 -27.79
C LYS A 24 -17.76 36.99 -27.22
N ASN A 25 -16.63 36.67 -27.87
CA ASN A 25 -15.69 35.66 -27.36
C ASN A 25 -14.81 36.19 -26.23
N LEU A 26 -14.46 37.48 -26.23
CA LEU A 26 -13.73 38.12 -25.13
C LEU A 26 -14.57 38.29 -23.86
N GLN A 27 -15.88 38.60 -23.97
CA GLN A 27 -16.76 38.63 -22.78
C GLN A 27 -16.96 37.23 -22.16
N LYS A 28 -17.08 36.18 -23.00
CA LYS A 28 -17.19 34.80 -22.51
C LYS A 28 -15.91 34.29 -21.82
N LEU A 29 -14.74 34.70 -22.32
CA LEU A 29 -13.44 34.41 -21.69
C LEU A 29 -13.22 35.22 -20.42
N ASN A 30 -13.78 36.44 -20.32
CA ASN A 30 -13.68 37.26 -19.12
C ASN A 30 -14.57 36.71 -17.99
N ASP A 31 -15.80 36.29 -18.30
CA ASP A 31 -16.73 35.67 -17.33
C ASP A 31 -16.22 34.29 -16.83
N GLU A 32 -15.55 33.51 -17.69
CA GLU A 32 -14.89 32.26 -17.29
C GLU A 32 -13.59 32.47 -16.49
N SER A 33 -12.93 33.63 -16.63
CA SER A 33 -11.73 34.01 -15.87
C SER A 33 -12.06 34.59 -14.49
N GLU A 34 -13.13 35.39 -14.37
CA GLU A 34 -13.64 35.92 -13.09
C GLU A 34 -14.23 34.82 -12.20
N GLY A 35 -14.82 33.77 -12.79
CA GLY A 35 -15.22 32.56 -12.06
C GLY A 35 -14.05 31.74 -11.49
N LYS A 36 -12.86 31.80 -12.11
CA LYS A 36 -11.65 31.06 -11.69
C LYS A 36 -10.75 31.85 -10.74
N THR A 37 -10.73 33.19 -10.83
CA THR A 37 -10.05 34.05 -9.84
C THR A 37 -10.82 34.11 -8.52
N ASN A 38 -12.15 34.12 -8.53
CA ASN A 38 -12.94 34.04 -7.30
C ASN A 38 -12.78 32.71 -6.56
N ASN A 39 -12.63 31.59 -7.29
CA ASN A 39 -12.35 30.30 -6.66
C ASN A 39 -10.94 30.23 -6.09
N SER A 40 -9.90 30.64 -6.83
CA SER A 40 -8.53 30.66 -6.32
C SER A 40 -8.31 31.68 -5.19
N GLN A 41 -8.96 32.85 -5.23
CA GLN A 41 -8.99 33.79 -4.11
C GLN A 41 -9.78 33.26 -2.92
N ASN A 42 -10.88 32.51 -3.12
CA ASN A 42 -11.58 31.82 -2.03
C ASN A 42 -10.74 30.68 -1.45
N TYR A 43 -9.98 29.94 -2.26
CA TYR A 43 -9.03 28.92 -1.76
C TYR A 43 -7.90 29.57 -0.98
N ILE A 44 -7.28 30.65 -1.47
CA ILE A 44 -6.20 31.36 -0.76
C ILE A 44 -6.75 32.07 0.49
N SER A 45 -7.95 32.64 0.44
CA SER A 45 -8.63 33.24 1.59
C SER A 45 -8.98 32.19 2.63
N ASN A 46 -9.53 31.04 2.22
CA ASN A 46 -9.80 29.91 3.13
C ASN A 46 -8.51 29.31 3.68
N PHE A 47 -7.45 29.19 2.87
CA PHE A 47 -6.16 28.67 3.31
C PHE A 47 -5.47 29.64 4.29
N LYS A 48 -5.50 30.95 4.01
CA LYS A 48 -5.06 32.01 4.94
C LYS A 48 -5.89 32.01 6.21
N LYS A 49 -7.21 31.81 6.14
CA LYS A 49 -8.11 31.74 7.30
C LYS A 49 -7.88 30.46 8.12
N ILE A 50 -7.56 29.34 7.47
CA ILE A 50 -7.17 28.07 8.12
C ILE A 50 -5.81 28.21 8.80
N ILE A 51 -4.81 28.81 8.14
CA ILE A 51 -3.50 29.07 8.73
C ILE A 51 -3.61 30.08 9.87
N PHE A 52 -4.33 31.18 9.67
CA PHE A 52 -4.56 32.20 10.70
C PHE A 52 -5.31 31.61 11.90
N ASN A 53 -6.33 30.77 11.68
CA ASN A 53 -7.02 30.08 12.77
C ASN A 53 -6.12 29.05 13.45
N LYS A 54 -5.28 28.30 12.74
CA LYS A 54 -4.32 27.36 13.35
C LYS A 54 -3.27 28.09 14.19
N ILE A 55 -2.76 29.24 13.70
CA ILE A 55 -1.81 30.09 14.43
C ILE A 55 -2.51 30.76 15.64
N ALA A 56 -3.74 31.24 15.49
CA ALA A 56 -4.52 31.82 16.57
C ALA A 56 -4.89 30.78 17.63
N MET A 57 -5.18 29.54 17.24
CA MET A 57 -5.45 28.42 18.16
C MET A 57 -4.18 27.99 18.88
N ALA A 58 -3.03 27.92 18.19
CA ALA A 58 -1.73 27.67 18.82
C ALA A 58 -1.34 28.79 19.79
N ALA A 59 -1.58 30.05 19.43
CA ALA A 59 -1.35 31.21 20.28
C ALA A 59 -2.29 31.23 21.50
N LEU A 60 -3.55 30.85 21.33
CA LEU A 60 -4.52 30.73 22.42
C LEU A 60 -4.16 29.57 23.36
N ILE A 61 -3.72 28.44 22.82
CA ILE A 61 -3.20 27.31 23.60
C ILE A 61 -1.93 27.71 24.35
N LEU A 62 -1.01 28.44 23.72
CA LEU A 62 0.20 28.99 24.37
C LEU A 62 -0.13 30.03 25.45
N LEU A 63 -1.15 30.87 25.27
CA LEU A 63 -1.64 31.82 26.27
C LEU A 63 -2.36 31.14 27.44
N ILE A 64 -3.06 30.05 27.19
CA ILE A 64 -3.69 29.22 28.22
C ILE A 64 -2.61 28.45 28.99
N ILE A 65 -1.57 27.95 28.32
CA ILE A 65 -0.43 27.28 28.96
C ILE A 65 0.39 28.30 29.77
N SER A 66 0.63 29.51 29.26
CA SER A 66 1.41 30.54 29.97
C SER A 66 0.68 31.09 31.20
N SER A 67 -0.64 31.28 31.12
CA SER A 67 -1.46 31.65 32.28
C SER A 67 -1.61 30.52 33.30
N ALA A 68 -1.63 29.25 32.87
CA ALA A 68 -1.64 28.09 33.76
C ALA A 68 -0.30 27.86 34.47
N VAL A 69 0.83 28.15 33.82
CA VAL A 69 2.18 28.12 34.41
C VAL A 69 2.37 29.24 35.46
N ALA A 70 1.76 30.41 35.25
CA ALA A 70 1.83 31.54 36.18
C ALA A 70 1.09 31.30 37.52
N ILE A 71 0.18 30.33 37.58
CA ILE A 71 -0.62 30.00 38.78
C ILE A 71 -0.03 28.82 39.58
N GLY A 72 1.15 28.31 39.19
CA GLY A 72 1.93 27.38 40.01
C GLY A 72 1.27 26.01 40.27
N LYS A 73 0.36 25.56 39.40
CA LYS A 73 -0.30 24.26 39.50
C LYS A 73 -0.26 23.50 38.18
N PHE A 74 0.89 22.96 37.79
CA PHE A 74 0.88 21.72 37.00
C PHE A 74 2.18 20.93 37.17
N LYS A 75 2.04 19.74 37.77
CA LYS A 75 3.01 18.65 37.72
C LYS A 75 2.64 17.85 36.47
N ILE A 76 3.51 17.79 35.48
CA ILE A 76 3.30 16.99 34.26
C ILE A 76 3.20 15.53 34.68
N PHE A 77 2.08 14.83 34.42
CA PHE A 77 2.10 13.37 34.21
C PHE A 77 0.87 12.84 33.44
N ASN A 78 1.21 12.01 32.46
CA ASN A 78 0.54 10.85 31.85
C ASN A 78 -0.93 10.51 32.17
N ASN A 79 -1.62 10.17 31.07
CA ASN A 79 -2.67 9.17 30.89
C ASN A 79 -3.38 8.60 32.14
N ASN A 80 -4.71 8.77 32.10
CA ASN A 80 -5.79 8.15 32.88
C ASN A 80 -6.25 8.89 34.15
N ASP A 81 -7.56 9.14 34.14
CA ASP A 81 -8.47 9.53 35.22
C ASP A 81 -8.46 10.98 35.73
N ASN A 82 -9.52 11.72 35.36
CA ASN A 82 -10.41 12.39 36.33
C ASN A 82 -11.64 13.01 35.64
N ILE A 83 -12.81 12.48 35.99
CA ILE A 83 -14.16 12.90 35.55
C ILE A 83 -14.40 14.41 35.81
N GLU A 84 -13.75 14.99 36.81
CA GLU A 84 -13.86 16.42 37.15
C GLU A 84 -13.32 17.36 36.07
N THR A 85 -12.29 16.98 35.31
CA THR A 85 -11.75 17.84 34.24
C THR A 85 -12.70 17.94 33.04
N LYS A 86 -13.49 16.89 32.80
CA LYS A 86 -14.48 16.83 31.72
C LYS A 86 -15.66 17.77 32.01
N GLN A 87 -16.14 17.80 33.26
CA GLN A 87 -17.25 18.66 33.69
C GLN A 87 -16.90 20.16 33.68
N VAL A 88 -15.67 20.53 34.06
CA VAL A 88 -15.23 21.93 34.08
C VAL A 88 -15.11 22.51 32.66
N LEU A 89 -14.80 21.68 31.67
CA LEU A 89 -14.68 22.09 30.26
C LEU A 89 -16.03 22.13 29.53
N GLU A 90 -16.95 21.20 29.84
CA GLU A 90 -18.32 21.19 29.31
C GLU A 90 -19.12 22.43 29.72
N ASN A 91 -18.92 22.91 30.96
CA ASN A 91 -19.65 24.05 31.51
C ASN A 91 -19.16 25.42 31.00
N ASN A 92 -17.94 25.52 30.47
CA ASN A 92 -17.33 26.81 30.08
C ASN A 92 -17.30 27.07 28.56
N LEU A 93 -17.46 26.05 27.71
CA LEU A 93 -17.28 26.18 26.25
C LEU A 93 -18.50 25.75 25.41
N GLY A 94 -19.63 25.46 26.05
CA GLY A 94 -20.86 25.03 25.39
C GLY A 94 -20.73 23.61 24.85
N GLY A 95 -21.50 22.67 25.39
CA GLY A 95 -21.40 21.23 25.10
C GLY A 95 -21.46 20.83 23.62
N THR A 96 -21.95 21.70 22.73
CA THR A 96 -22.01 21.47 21.27
C THR A 96 -20.71 21.82 20.52
N TYR A 97 -19.79 22.59 21.11
CA TYR A 97 -18.48 22.91 20.55
C TYR A 97 -17.43 21.87 20.94
N TYR A 98 -17.55 21.32 22.15
CA TYR A 98 -16.69 20.23 22.64
C TYR A 98 -16.95 18.90 21.94
N SER A 99 -18.22 18.51 21.79
CA SER A 99 -18.62 17.30 21.06
C SER A 99 -18.11 17.31 19.61
N ARG A 100 -18.29 18.42 18.90
CA ARG A 100 -17.82 18.60 17.51
C ARG A 100 -16.30 18.59 17.35
N ASN A 101 -15.55 18.98 18.38
CA ASN A 101 -14.09 18.95 18.38
C ASN A 101 -13.52 17.62 18.88
N LEU A 102 -14.26 16.83 19.66
CA LEU A 102 -13.96 15.42 19.91
C LEU A 102 -14.17 14.58 18.65
N ASP A 103 -15.24 14.83 17.89
CA ASP A 103 -15.48 14.17 16.60
C ASP A 103 -14.44 14.55 15.53
N LYS A 104 -13.80 15.73 15.65
CA LYS A 104 -12.64 16.13 14.83
C LYS A 104 -11.29 15.64 15.37
N ALA A 105 -11.27 15.23 16.62
CA ALA A 105 -10.20 14.43 17.19
C ALA A 105 -10.52 12.93 17.00
N VAL A 106 -10.95 12.53 15.79
CA VAL A 106 -10.62 11.17 15.32
C VAL A 106 -9.13 11.07 15.55
N SER A 107 -8.76 10.31 16.57
CA SER A 107 -7.44 10.49 17.17
C SER A 107 -6.39 10.26 16.10
N ASP A 108 -5.36 11.09 16.07
CA ASP A 108 -4.21 11.00 15.16
C ASP A 108 -3.62 9.56 15.06
N LYS A 109 -3.95 8.70 16.03
CA LYS A 109 -3.63 7.27 16.10
C LYS A 109 -4.35 6.37 15.07
N ASP A 110 -5.37 6.86 14.37
CA ASP A 110 -6.12 6.09 13.38
C ASP A 110 -5.80 6.45 11.93
N VAL A 111 -5.00 7.50 11.71
CA VAL A 111 -4.47 7.84 10.40
C VAL A 111 -3.41 6.83 9.99
N ILE A 112 -3.59 6.25 8.80
CA ILE A 112 -2.64 5.33 8.18
C ILE A 112 -1.79 6.09 7.20
N VAL A 113 -0.47 5.98 7.37
CA VAL A 113 0.51 6.55 6.46
C VAL A 113 1.06 5.45 5.55
N PHE A 114 1.04 5.71 4.25
CA PHE A 114 1.68 4.89 3.23
C PHE A 114 2.87 5.69 2.64
N PRO A 115 4.10 5.41 3.05
CA PRO A 115 5.28 6.11 2.54
C PRO A 115 5.49 5.92 1.03
N ASP A 116 5.13 4.73 0.51
CA ASP A 116 5.13 4.44 -0.91
C ASP A 116 3.88 5.02 -1.59
N LYS A 117 4.06 5.97 -2.50
CA LYS A 117 2.96 6.66 -3.18
C LYS A 117 2.21 5.78 -4.16
N ASN A 118 2.85 4.74 -4.70
CA ASN A 118 2.17 3.78 -5.57
C ASN A 118 1.26 2.88 -4.73
N LEU A 119 1.73 2.42 -3.57
CA LEU A 119 0.89 1.68 -2.63
C LEU A 119 -0.27 2.55 -2.11
N GLU A 120 0.01 3.79 -1.71
CA GLU A 120 -1.02 4.74 -1.28
C GLU A 120 -2.09 4.90 -2.36
N LYS A 121 -1.68 5.10 -3.62
CA LYS A 121 -2.59 5.24 -4.76
C LYS A 121 -3.49 4.01 -4.93
N VAL A 122 -2.91 2.81 -4.93
CA VAL A 122 -3.68 1.56 -5.05
C VAL A 122 -4.70 1.42 -3.91
N VAL A 123 -4.31 1.77 -2.68
CA VAL A 123 -5.23 1.73 -1.54
C VAL A 123 -6.35 2.76 -1.70
N ARG A 124 -6.03 4.00 -2.12
CA ARG A 124 -7.03 5.05 -2.40
C ARG A 124 -8.03 4.64 -3.47
N ASP A 125 -7.55 4.00 -4.53
CA ASP A 125 -8.38 3.46 -5.61
C ASP A 125 -9.33 2.38 -5.05
N ALA A 126 -8.83 1.47 -4.21
CA ALA A 126 -9.62 0.40 -3.60
C ALA A 126 -10.74 0.93 -2.67
N ILE A 127 -10.47 1.98 -1.90
CA ILE A 127 -11.46 2.59 -0.99
C ILE A 127 -12.28 3.71 -1.63
N LYS A 128 -12.00 4.06 -2.90
CA LYS A 128 -12.61 5.20 -3.63
C LYS A 128 -12.51 6.53 -2.88
N LYS A 129 -11.36 6.76 -2.22
CA LYS A 129 -11.08 7.97 -1.41
C LYS A 129 -9.79 8.65 -1.88
N TYR A 130 -9.95 9.58 -2.81
CA TYR A 130 -8.82 10.21 -3.49
C TYR A 130 -8.18 11.37 -2.73
N ASN A 131 -8.80 11.87 -1.66
CA ASN A 131 -8.34 13.03 -0.89
C ASN A 131 -8.49 12.81 0.61
N GLY A 132 -7.72 13.57 1.39
CA GLY A 132 -7.73 13.52 2.85
C GLY A 132 -7.03 12.28 3.42
N ASP A 133 -7.06 12.18 4.75
CA ASP A 133 -6.41 11.13 5.50
C ASP A 133 -7.06 9.77 5.25
N ILE A 134 -6.26 8.71 5.16
CA ILE A 134 -6.76 7.33 5.13
C ILE A 134 -6.83 6.86 6.57
N LEU A 135 -8.01 6.45 7.03
CA LEU A 135 -8.26 5.99 8.39
C LEU A 135 -8.34 4.46 8.43
N LYS A 136 -8.09 3.86 9.60
CA LYS A 136 -8.30 2.41 9.81
C LYS A 136 -9.68 1.94 9.40
N GLY A 137 -10.71 2.73 9.69
CA GLY A 137 -12.09 2.44 9.28
C GLY A 137 -12.25 2.33 7.76
N ASP A 138 -11.52 3.13 6.98
CA ASP A 138 -11.60 3.15 5.51
C ASP A 138 -11.08 1.84 4.90
N VAL A 139 -9.99 1.30 5.46
CA VAL A 139 -9.31 0.10 4.92
C VAL A 139 -9.81 -1.21 5.52
N SER A 140 -10.60 -1.14 6.60
CA SER A 140 -11.07 -2.31 7.36
C SER A 140 -11.86 -3.33 6.53
N LYS A 141 -12.45 -2.91 5.40
CA LYS A 141 -13.27 -3.77 4.53
C LYS A 141 -12.52 -4.31 3.31
N ILE A 142 -11.24 -3.96 3.13
CA ILE A 142 -10.47 -4.43 1.97
C ILE A 142 -10.14 -5.91 2.16
N LYS A 143 -10.77 -6.77 1.35
CA LYS A 143 -10.51 -8.22 1.31
C LYS A 143 -9.56 -8.64 0.20
N GLU A 144 -9.45 -7.82 -0.82
CA GLU A 144 -8.61 -8.04 -1.99
C GLU A 144 -7.86 -6.74 -2.33
N LEU A 145 -6.56 -6.85 -2.55
CA LEU A 145 -5.75 -5.73 -3.05
C LEU A 145 -4.92 -6.20 -4.26
N LYS A 146 -5.19 -5.57 -5.41
CA LYS A 146 -4.45 -5.76 -6.66
C LYS A 146 -3.47 -4.61 -6.85
N ALA A 147 -2.20 -4.86 -6.56
CA ALA A 147 -1.13 -3.86 -6.53
C ALA A 147 0.08 -4.23 -7.43
N SER A 148 -0.11 -5.19 -8.34
CA SER A 148 0.94 -5.68 -9.23
C SER A 148 1.33 -4.68 -10.32
N ASN A 149 2.59 -4.70 -10.76
CA ASN A 149 3.13 -3.82 -11.81
C ASN A 149 3.03 -2.31 -11.49
N THR A 150 3.18 -1.92 -10.23
CA THR A 150 2.99 -0.52 -9.80
C THR A 150 4.27 0.15 -9.30
N ASN A 151 5.43 -0.49 -9.43
CA ASN A 151 6.72 -0.01 -8.92
C ASN A 151 6.75 0.21 -7.40
N ILE A 152 5.97 -0.56 -6.63
CA ILE A 152 6.01 -0.54 -5.17
C ILE A 152 7.35 -1.10 -4.67
N SER A 153 7.95 -0.46 -3.68
CA SER A 153 9.15 -0.97 -2.99
C SER A 153 8.97 -1.03 -1.47
N ASN A 154 8.03 -0.28 -0.90
CA ASN A 154 7.79 -0.25 0.54
C ASN A 154 6.33 -0.57 0.89
N LEU A 155 6.14 -1.62 1.69
CA LEU A 155 4.83 -2.11 2.10
C LEU A 155 4.30 -1.48 3.41
N SER A 156 4.99 -0.50 3.96
CA SER A 156 4.54 0.19 5.18
C SER A 156 3.15 0.77 5.02
N GLY A 157 2.28 0.45 5.98
CA GLY A 157 0.87 0.80 5.97
C GLY A 157 -0.03 -0.40 5.67
N ILE A 158 0.45 -1.39 4.89
CA ILE A 158 -0.33 -2.57 4.50
C ILE A 158 -0.75 -3.43 5.70
N GLN A 159 0.01 -3.40 6.80
CA GLN A 159 -0.29 -4.15 8.01
C GLN A 159 -1.65 -3.79 8.64
N ASN A 160 -2.24 -2.65 8.25
CA ASN A 160 -3.56 -2.21 8.71
C ASN A 160 -4.72 -2.82 7.91
N LEU A 161 -4.46 -3.47 6.78
CA LEU A 161 -5.47 -4.11 5.93
C LEU A 161 -5.75 -5.52 6.45
N THR A 162 -6.17 -5.61 7.71
CA THR A 162 -6.25 -6.85 8.48
C THR A 162 -7.27 -7.87 7.97
N ASP A 163 -8.18 -7.44 7.10
CA ASP A 163 -9.22 -8.27 6.48
C ASP A 163 -8.83 -8.82 5.10
N LEU A 164 -7.59 -8.58 4.65
CA LEU A 164 -7.08 -9.13 3.40
C LEU A 164 -7.08 -10.66 3.39
N THR A 165 -7.65 -11.19 2.31
CA THR A 165 -7.69 -12.61 1.95
C THR A 165 -6.90 -12.87 0.66
N LEU A 166 -6.91 -11.91 -0.27
CA LEU A 166 -6.23 -12.00 -1.57
C LEU A 166 -5.29 -10.80 -1.73
N LEU A 167 -4.00 -11.06 -1.96
CA LEU A 167 -3.01 -10.00 -2.13
C LEU A 167 -2.11 -10.28 -3.33
N TYR A 168 -2.19 -9.41 -4.34
CA TYR A 168 -1.39 -9.48 -5.56
C TYR A 168 -0.39 -8.33 -5.62
N LEU A 169 0.90 -8.67 -5.55
CA LEU A 169 2.04 -7.75 -5.45
C LEU A 169 3.15 -8.08 -6.45
N TYR A 170 2.87 -8.91 -7.44
CA TYR A 170 3.87 -9.35 -8.43
C TYR A 170 4.39 -8.21 -9.32
N ASN A 171 5.58 -8.41 -9.90
CA ASN A 171 6.26 -7.44 -10.78
C ASN A 171 6.43 -6.06 -10.10
N ASN A 172 7.00 -6.04 -8.90
CA ASN A 172 7.31 -4.82 -8.16
C ASN A 172 8.81 -4.79 -7.79
N LYS A 173 9.20 -3.94 -6.84
CA LYS A 173 10.58 -3.78 -6.36
C LYS A 173 10.68 -4.08 -4.86
N ILE A 174 9.84 -4.98 -4.36
CA ILE A 174 9.71 -5.29 -2.93
C ILE A 174 10.89 -6.14 -2.48
N GLU A 175 11.54 -5.72 -1.40
CA GLU A 175 12.64 -6.45 -0.75
C GLU A 175 12.25 -6.95 0.64
N ASN A 176 11.47 -6.14 1.39
CA ASN A 176 11.02 -6.43 2.74
C ASN A 176 9.50 -6.66 2.77
N ILE A 177 9.08 -7.79 3.36
CA ILE A 177 7.68 -8.17 3.54
C ILE A 177 7.24 -8.28 5.00
N ASP A 178 8.00 -7.77 5.97
CA ASP A 178 7.70 -7.83 7.40
C ASP A 178 6.35 -7.22 7.78
N ASN A 179 5.86 -6.26 6.98
CA ASN A 179 4.54 -5.67 7.14
C ASN A 179 3.40 -6.69 6.92
N LEU A 180 3.66 -7.83 6.28
CA LEU A 180 2.66 -8.88 6.04
C LEU A 180 2.43 -9.81 7.24
N LYS A 181 3.32 -9.81 8.25
CA LYS A 181 3.35 -10.82 9.34
C LYS A 181 2.05 -10.98 10.14
N GLY A 182 1.19 -9.95 10.14
CA GLY A 182 -0.08 -9.91 10.87
C GLY A 182 -1.31 -10.22 10.00
N LEU A 183 -1.16 -10.34 8.68
CA LEU A 183 -2.27 -10.52 7.73
C LEU A 183 -2.73 -11.98 7.67
N THR A 184 -3.02 -12.55 8.84
CA THR A 184 -3.28 -13.98 9.06
C THR A 184 -4.52 -14.53 8.34
N LYS A 185 -5.37 -13.66 7.76
CA LYS A 185 -6.52 -14.04 6.94
C LYS A 185 -6.18 -14.30 5.47
N LEU A 186 -4.94 -14.05 5.04
CA LEU A 186 -4.50 -14.31 3.67
C LEU A 186 -4.65 -15.79 3.31
N THR A 187 -5.31 -16.03 2.18
CA THR A 187 -5.45 -17.35 1.54
C THR A 187 -4.66 -17.42 0.24
N VAL A 188 -4.56 -16.29 -0.49
CA VAL A 188 -3.75 -16.17 -1.70
C VAL A 188 -2.77 -15.02 -1.56
N LEU A 189 -1.50 -15.31 -1.79
CA LEU A 189 -0.43 -14.32 -1.82
C LEU A 189 0.42 -14.51 -3.07
N ASP A 190 0.48 -13.46 -3.88
CA ASP A 190 1.27 -13.42 -5.09
C ASP A 190 2.33 -12.32 -5.01
N LEU A 191 3.60 -12.74 -5.01
CA LEU A 191 4.81 -11.94 -4.80
C LEU A 191 5.87 -12.19 -5.87
N TYR A 192 5.52 -12.83 -6.99
CA TYR A 192 6.53 -13.19 -7.98
C TYR A 192 7.21 -11.97 -8.63
N ASN A 193 8.42 -12.15 -9.18
CA ASN A 193 9.21 -11.08 -9.81
C ASN A 193 9.36 -9.86 -8.88
N ASN A 194 9.94 -10.09 -7.71
CA ASN A 194 10.35 -9.06 -6.77
C ASN A 194 11.83 -9.23 -6.43
N LYS A 195 12.29 -8.74 -5.28
CA LYS A 195 13.68 -8.84 -4.83
C LYS A 195 13.77 -9.43 -3.41
N ILE A 196 12.78 -10.22 -3.03
CA ILE A 196 12.61 -10.73 -1.67
C ILE A 196 13.67 -11.78 -1.37
N GLY A 197 14.39 -11.62 -0.25
CA GLY A 197 15.32 -12.64 0.25
C GLY A 197 14.84 -13.30 1.54
N ASN A 198 14.26 -12.51 2.44
CA ASN A 198 13.78 -12.97 3.74
C ASN A 198 12.24 -13.10 3.73
N ILE A 199 11.75 -14.30 4.03
CA ILE A 199 10.32 -14.62 4.05
C ILE A 199 9.76 -14.93 5.43
N ASN A 200 10.47 -14.60 6.51
CA ASN A 200 10.05 -14.88 7.90
C ASN A 200 8.68 -14.31 8.27
N ALA A 201 8.24 -13.24 7.59
CA ALA A 201 6.90 -12.69 7.74
C ALA A 201 5.78 -13.71 7.45
N LEU A 202 6.04 -14.74 6.62
CA LEU A 202 5.04 -15.72 6.22
C LEU A 202 4.72 -16.75 7.31
N LYS A 203 5.58 -16.89 8.34
CA LYS A 203 5.52 -17.99 9.33
C LYS A 203 4.16 -18.20 10.01
N LYS A 204 3.37 -17.14 10.16
CA LYS A 204 2.06 -17.17 10.83
C LYS A 204 0.87 -17.11 9.87
N LEU A 205 1.10 -17.09 8.56
CA LEU A 205 0.05 -16.98 7.54
C LEU A 205 -0.53 -18.37 7.21
N THR A 206 -0.94 -19.11 8.25
CA THR A 206 -1.32 -20.53 8.16
C THR A 206 -2.58 -20.79 7.34
N ASN A 207 -3.34 -19.75 6.97
CA ASN A 207 -4.51 -19.85 6.10
C ASN A 207 -4.15 -19.82 4.61
N LEU A 208 -2.88 -19.62 4.25
CA LEU A 208 -2.46 -19.64 2.84
C LEU A 208 -2.74 -21.00 2.21
N THR A 209 -3.43 -20.96 1.08
CA THR A 209 -3.68 -22.09 0.17
C THR A 209 -2.84 -21.97 -1.09
N THR A 210 -2.52 -20.73 -1.49
CA THR A 210 -1.76 -20.43 -2.71
C THR A 210 -0.68 -19.40 -2.43
N LEU A 211 0.56 -19.76 -2.77
CA LEU A 211 1.72 -18.88 -2.65
C LEU A 211 2.55 -18.90 -3.93
N TYR A 212 2.56 -17.78 -4.65
CA TYR A 212 3.48 -17.54 -5.75
C TYR A 212 4.58 -16.59 -5.28
N ILE A 213 5.83 -17.08 -5.23
CA ILE A 213 6.97 -16.27 -4.81
C ILE A 213 8.23 -16.54 -5.65
N TRP A 214 8.01 -17.02 -6.87
CA TRP A 214 9.04 -17.30 -7.86
C TRP A 214 9.77 -16.04 -8.37
N ASN A 215 10.96 -16.26 -8.92
CA ASN A 215 11.91 -15.24 -9.37
C ASN A 215 12.13 -14.14 -8.33
N ASN A 216 12.65 -14.57 -7.19
CA ASN A 216 13.07 -13.73 -6.07
C ASN A 216 14.53 -14.07 -5.71
N LYS A 217 14.97 -13.80 -4.48
CA LYS A 217 16.34 -14.04 -3.99
C LYS A 217 16.35 -14.95 -2.77
N ILE A 218 15.35 -15.82 -2.61
CA ILE A 218 15.13 -16.63 -1.41
C ILE A 218 16.13 -17.79 -1.39
N ASP A 219 16.75 -18.02 -0.24
CA ASP A 219 17.65 -19.16 0.01
C ASP A 219 17.21 -20.01 1.21
N ASN A 220 16.57 -19.41 2.21
CA ASN A 220 15.97 -20.08 3.36
C ASN A 220 14.44 -20.07 3.30
N ILE A 221 13.82 -21.24 3.45
CA ILE A 221 12.37 -21.43 3.45
C ILE A 221 11.77 -22.00 4.75
N ASP A 222 12.49 -21.95 5.87
CA ASP A 222 12.06 -22.51 7.17
C ASP A 222 10.72 -21.95 7.65
N SER A 223 10.42 -20.70 7.29
CA SER A 223 9.16 -20.05 7.60
C SER A 223 7.93 -20.74 6.99
N LEU A 224 8.10 -21.60 5.98
CA LEU A 224 7.00 -22.31 5.33
C LEU A 224 6.55 -23.58 6.09
N ASN A 225 7.31 -24.06 7.08
CA ASN A 225 7.10 -25.37 7.71
C ASN A 225 5.75 -25.59 8.42
N GLY A 226 5.03 -24.51 8.71
CA GLY A 226 3.71 -24.50 9.34
C GLY A 226 2.55 -24.23 8.39
N LEU A 227 2.80 -23.97 7.10
CA LEU A 227 1.78 -23.56 6.13
C LEU A 227 1.07 -24.75 5.50
N THR A 228 0.60 -25.68 6.33
CA THR A 228 0.08 -27.01 5.92
C THR A 228 -1.21 -26.97 5.09
N ASN A 229 -1.83 -25.80 4.95
CA ASN A 229 -3.00 -25.58 4.08
C ASN A 229 -2.64 -25.27 2.62
N LEU A 230 -1.35 -25.08 2.31
CA LEU A 230 -0.89 -24.85 0.94
C LEU A 230 -1.25 -26.03 0.04
N THR A 231 -1.89 -25.71 -1.09
CA THR A 231 -2.16 -26.62 -2.20
C THR A 231 -1.34 -26.24 -3.44
N VAL A 232 -0.98 -24.96 -3.57
CA VAL A 232 -0.13 -24.46 -4.67
C VAL A 232 1.03 -23.67 -4.08
N LEU A 233 2.25 -24.09 -4.42
CA LEU A 233 3.48 -23.42 -4.03
C LEU A 233 4.42 -23.33 -5.23
N ASP A 234 4.76 -22.11 -5.62
CA ASP A 234 5.71 -21.85 -6.69
C ASP A 234 6.91 -21.05 -6.17
N LEU A 235 8.06 -21.73 -6.18
CA LEU A 235 9.36 -21.26 -5.71
C LEU A 235 10.39 -21.24 -6.84
N TRP A 236 9.95 -21.31 -8.11
CA TRP A 236 10.83 -21.30 -9.27
C TRP A 236 11.81 -20.13 -9.25
N GLY A 237 13.05 -20.35 -9.71
CA GLY A 237 14.00 -19.26 -9.94
C GLY A 237 14.42 -18.53 -8.66
N ASN A 238 14.74 -19.29 -7.62
CA ASN A 238 15.29 -18.77 -6.36
C ASN A 238 16.72 -19.32 -6.14
N LYS A 239 17.21 -19.33 -4.90
CA LYS A 239 18.55 -19.79 -4.51
C LYS A 239 18.49 -20.90 -3.45
N ILE A 240 17.37 -21.62 -3.39
CA ILE A 240 17.06 -22.59 -2.34
C ILE A 240 17.94 -23.83 -2.51
N SER A 241 18.53 -24.33 -1.42
CA SER A 241 19.27 -25.59 -1.42
C SER A 241 18.72 -26.62 -0.44
N ASP A 242 18.11 -26.15 0.66
CA ASP A 242 17.47 -26.99 1.67
C ASP A 242 15.95 -26.82 1.57
N ILE A 243 15.24 -27.94 1.46
CA ILE A 243 13.78 -27.99 1.36
C ILE A 243 13.12 -28.76 2.50
N ASP A 244 13.83 -29.02 3.61
CA ASP A 244 13.31 -29.75 4.76
C ASP A 244 12.05 -29.12 5.37
N ALA A 245 11.92 -27.79 5.25
CA ALA A 245 10.71 -27.07 5.64
C ALA A 245 9.44 -27.58 4.95
N LEU A 246 9.55 -28.20 3.77
CA LEU A 246 8.40 -28.67 3.02
C LEU A 246 7.84 -30.00 3.54
N LYS A 247 8.57 -30.78 4.35
CA LYS A 247 8.23 -32.15 4.78
C LYS A 247 6.77 -32.38 5.24
N ARG A 248 6.11 -31.35 5.76
CA ARG A 248 4.74 -31.41 6.30
C ARG A 248 3.67 -30.82 5.38
N LEU A 249 4.04 -30.30 4.21
CA LEU A 249 3.13 -29.66 3.25
C LEU A 249 2.51 -30.69 2.29
N THR A 250 2.02 -31.81 2.83
CA THR A 250 1.51 -32.94 2.06
C THR A 250 0.15 -32.70 1.39
N ASN A 251 -0.41 -31.50 1.53
CA ASN A 251 -1.62 -31.06 0.81
C ASN A 251 -1.30 -30.41 -0.54
N LEU A 252 -0.02 -30.23 -0.89
CA LEU A 252 0.38 -29.66 -2.17
C LEU A 252 -0.09 -30.56 -3.33
N THR A 253 -0.74 -29.91 -4.29
CA THR A 253 -1.14 -30.48 -5.59
C THR A 253 -0.26 -29.95 -6.71
N VAL A 254 0.30 -28.75 -6.55
CA VAL A 254 1.26 -28.13 -7.49
C VAL A 254 2.47 -27.63 -6.70
N LEU A 255 3.65 -28.07 -7.11
CA LEU A 255 4.92 -27.64 -6.55
C LEU A 255 5.94 -27.40 -7.65
N ASP A 256 6.39 -26.15 -7.76
CA ASP A 256 7.54 -25.79 -8.62
C ASP A 256 8.74 -25.40 -7.75
N LEU A 257 9.80 -26.20 -7.84
CA LEU A 257 11.10 -25.98 -7.22
C LEU A 257 12.21 -25.87 -8.27
N SER A 258 11.88 -25.82 -9.55
CA SER A 258 12.84 -25.79 -10.63
C SER A 258 13.68 -24.49 -10.61
N ASN A 259 14.87 -24.54 -11.22
CA ASN A 259 15.83 -23.43 -11.23
C ASN A 259 16.20 -22.92 -9.81
N ASN A 260 16.72 -23.83 -9.00
CA ASN A 260 17.23 -23.59 -7.65
C ASN A 260 18.61 -24.26 -7.48
N LYS A 261 19.02 -24.56 -6.24
CA LYS A 261 20.30 -25.21 -5.89
C LYS A 261 20.08 -26.49 -5.08
N ILE A 262 18.95 -27.15 -5.29
CA ILE A 262 18.52 -28.33 -4.53
C ILE A 262 19.30 -29.56 -5.03
N ASN A 263 19.86 -30.35 -4.12
CA ASN A 263 20.48 -31.64 -4.47
C ASN A 263 19.88 -32.82 -3.70
N ASN A 264 19.12 -32.54 -2.64
CA ASN A 264 18.48 -33.52 -1.78
C ASN A 264 16.99 -33.24 -1.72
N ILE A 265 16.19 -34.21 -2.16
CA ILE A 265 14.73 -34.11 -2.22
C ILE A 265 14.02 -35.06 -1.25
N ASN A 266 14.70 -35.54 -0.21
CA ASN A 266 14.10 -36.41 0.81
C ASN A 266 12.87 -35.79 1.49
N ALA A 267 12.78 -34.46 1.52
CA ALA A 267 11.62 -33.76 2.04
C ALA A 267 10.32 -34.03 1.27
N LEU A 268 10.40 -34.47 0.01
CA LEU A 268 9.25 -34.73 -0.86
C LEU A 268 8.67 -36.14 -0.69
N LYS A 269 9.23 -36.96 0.21
CA LYS A 269 8.73 -38.31 0.47
C LYS A 269 7.24 -38.27 0.86
N GLY A 270 6.41 -39.01 0.15
CA GLY A 270 4.98 -39.17 0.48
C GLY A 270 4.08 -38.03 0.02
N PHE A 271 4.51 -37.18 -0.91
CA PHE A 271 3.69 -36.15 -1.53
C PHE A 271 2.71 -36.72 -2.58
N THR A 272 1.91 -37.70 -2.18
CA THR A 272 1.02 -38.48 -3.06
C THR A 272 -0.19 -37.70 -3.59
N LYS A 273 -0.32 -36.41 -3.24
CA LYS A 273 -1.37 -35.52 -3.76
C LYS A 273 -0.88 -34.60 -4.89
N LEU A 274 0.41 -34.64 -5.23
CA LEU A 274 0.95 -33.83 -6.31
C LEU A 274 0.41 -34.31 -7.66
N ASN A 275 -0.10 -33.36 -8.43
CA ASN A 275 -0.43 -33.53 -9.85
C ASN A 275 0.68 -32.95 -10.72
N SER A 276 1.33 -31.86 -10.26
CA SER A 276 2.40 -31.19 -11.00
C SER A 276 3.62 -31.00 -10.09
N LEU A 277 4.78 -31.51 -10.53
CA LEU A 277 6.04 -31.38 -9.80
C LEU A 277 7.18 -31.02 -10.75
N TYR A 278 7.76 -29.84 -10.55
CA TYR A 278 8.89 -29.35 -11.33
C TYR A 278 10.14 -29.27 -10.45
N LEU A 279 11.20 -29.96 -10.86
CA LEU A 279 12.49 -30.10 -10.18
C LEU A 279 13.69 -29.77 -11.08
N GLY A 280 13.46 -29.52 -12.37
CA GLY A 280 14.49 -29.28 -13.36
C GLY A 280 15.40 -28.11 -13.02
N THR A 281 16.56 -28.05 -13.67
CA THR A 281 17.56 -26.99 -13.40
C THR A 281 17.96 -26.94 -11.92
N ASN A 282 18.08 -28.12 -11.29
CA ASN A 282 18.68 -28.31 -9.97
C ASN A 282 19.77 -29.41 -10.08
N PRO A 283 20.79 -29.40 -9.21
CA PRO A 283 21.81 -30.44 -9.15
C PRO A 283 21.31 -31.73 -8.45
N ILE A 284 20.13 -32.24 -8.80
CA ILE A 284 19.56 -33.48 -8.26
C ILE A 284 20.04 -34.67 -9.09
N THR A 285 20.55 -35.71 -8.42
CA THR A 285 21.04 -36.93 -9.07
C THR A 285 20.19 -38.16 -8.79
N ASP A 286 19.32 -38.12 -7.78
CA ASP A 286 18.48 -39.24 -7.37
C ASP A 286 17.02 -38.78 -7.21
N TYR A 287 16.15 -39.33 -8.06
CA TYR A 287 14.71 -39.06 -8.07
C TYR A 287 13.89 -40.20 -7.46
N SER A 288 14.53 -41.27 -6.96
CA SER A 288 13.88 -42.49 -6.47
C SER A 288 12.86 -42.24 -5.35
N ILE A 289 13.03 -41.17 -4.58
CA ILE A 289 12.09 -40.77 -3.52
C ILE A 289 10.69 -40.44 -4.05
N THR A 290 10.59 -40.06 -5.33
CA THR A 290 9.34 -39.70 -5.99
C THR A 290 8.60 -40.92 -6.58
N SER A 291 9.24 -42.09 -6.62
CA SER A 291 8.73 -43.30 -7.29
C SER A 291 7.31 -43.70 -6.90
N SER A 292 6.93 -43.52 -5.62
CA SER A 292 5.61 -43.89 -5.11
C SER A 292 4.44 -43.06 -5.68
N TYR A 293 4.70 -41.91 -6.28
CA TYR A 293 3.66 -41.03 -6.84
C TYR A 293 4.05 -40.48 -8.23
N TYR A 294 5.16 -40.94 -8.80
CA TYR A 294 5.68 -40.43 -10.09
C TYR A 294 4.70 -40.68 -11.25
N SER A 295 3.99 -41.82 -11.25
CA SER A 295 2.98 -42.16 -12.25
C SER A 295 1.76 -41.25 -12.23
N ASP A 296 1.48 -40.64 -11.08
CA ASP A 296 0.27 -39.84 -10.85
C ASP A 296 0.49 -38.36 -11.23
N LEU A 297 1.75 -37.97 -11.46
CA LEU A 297 2.09 -36.64 -11.94
C LEU A 297 1.64 -36.46 -13.39
N GLU A 298 0.71 -35.54 -13.61
CA GLU A 298 0.29 -35.05 -14.92
C GLU A 298 1.42 -34.23 -15.56
N ASP A 299 2.01 -33.30 -14.80
CA ASP A 299 3.10 -32.45 -15.26
C ASP A 299 4.39 -32.65 -14.47
N LYS A 300 5.51 -32.78 -15.19
CA LYS A 300 6.84 -32.96 -14.62
C LYS A 300 7.94 -32.64 -15.63
N ASP A 301 9.08 -32.18 -15.14
CA ASP A 301 10.26 -31.82 -15.94
C ASP A 301 11.51 -32.68 -15.66
N PHE A 302 11.31 -33.83 -15.01
CA PHE A 302 12.36 -34.79 -14.68
C PHE A 302 11.93 -36.23 -15.00
N ILE A 303 12.93 -37.10 -15.20
CA ILE A 303 12.74 -38.51 -15.53
C ILE A 303 13.22 -39.36 -14.35
N LEU A 304 12.37 -40.28 -13.90
CA LEU A 304 12.76 -41.32 -12.95
C LEU A 304 13.69 -42.32 -13.68
N GLN A 305 14.96 -42.38 -13.25
CA GLN A 305 15.96 -43.32 -13.78
C GLN A 305 15.79 -44.71 -13.18
#